data_AF-A0A8S8YQQ5-F1
#
_entry.id   AF-A0A8S8YQQ5-F1
#
_cell.length_a   1.000
_cell.length_b   1.000
_cell.length_c   1.000
_cell.angle_alpha   90.00
_cell.angle_beta   90.00
_cell.angle_gamma   90.00
#
_symmetry.space_group_name_H-M   'P 1'
#
loop_
_entity.id
_entity.type
_entity.pdbx_description
1 polymer ?
#
loop_
_entity_poly.entity_id
_entity_poly.type
_entity_poly.pdbx_seq_one_letter_code
_entity_poly.pdbx_strand_id
1 'polypeptide(L)' 'MLKLLGEEFHIYSDDSMQQLIGYSKQKALKLKEDIRVYSDEQKSTELICIKARSIIDFGAGYDITDSQTGGNSL' A
#
# COMPACT_ATOMS: atom_id res chain seq x y z
N MET A 1 -12.94 5.21 -8.09
CA MET A 1 -11.91 5.44 -9.14
C MET A 1 -10.54 5.51 -8.47
N LEU A 2 -9.65 4.54 -8.71
CA LEU A 2 -8.30 4.54 -8.12
C LEU A 2 -7.38 5.46 -8.93
N LYS A 3 -6.94 6.58 -8.33
CA LYS A 3 -5.99 7.51 -8.96
C LYS A 3 -4.56 7.10 -8.58
N LEU A 4 -3.82 6.55 -9.54
CA LEU A 4 -2.41 6.14 -9.39
C LEU A 4 -1.46 7.18 -10.00
N LEU A 5 -1.50 8.43 -9.54
CA LEU A 5 -0.54 9.46 -9.95
C LEU A 5 -0.34 10.46 -8.81
N GLY A 6 0.74 10.30 -8.04
CA GLY A 6 1.10 11.22 -6.95
C GLY A 6 1.83 10.53 -5.81
N GLU A 7 2.68 11.27 -5.12
CA GLU A 7 3.55 10.82 -4.01
C GLU A 7 2.79 10.19 -2.84
N GLU A 8 1.46 10.25 -2.83
CA GLU A 8 0.58 9.64 -1.83
C GLU A 8 -0.80 9.28 -2.41
N PHE A 9 -1.48 8.35 -1.74
CA PHE A 9 -2.87 8.01 -2.01
C PHE A 9 -3.63 7.70 -0.71
N HIS A 10 -4.93 7.95 -0.74
CA HIS A 10 -5.87 7.71 0.36
C HIS A 10 -6.93 6.70 -0.07
N ILE A 11 -7.33 5.84 0.86
CA ILE A 11 -8.35 4.81 0.69
C ILE A 11 -9.49 5.15 1.65
N TYR A 12 -10.69 5.32 1.09
CA TYR A 12 -11.90 5.59 1.85
C TYR A 12 -12.84 4.38 1.76
N SER A 13 -13.74 4.24 2.74
CA SER A 13 -14.75 3.17 2.77
C SER A 13 -15.67 3.18 1.54
N ASP A 14 -15.91 4.36 0.99
CA ASP A 14 -16.86 4.62 -0.08
C ASP A 14 -16.58 5.98 -0.75
N ASP A 15 -17.37 6.32 -1.76
CA ASP A 15 -17.21 7.53 -2.57
C ASP A 15 -17.54 8.84 -1.81
N SER A 16 -18.08 8.79 -0.59
CA SER A 16 -18.31 9.99 0.23
C SER A 16 -17.01 10.62 0.73
N MET A 17 -15.91 9.85 0.73
CA MET A 17 -14.59 10.26 1.25
C MET A 17 -14.60 10.74 2.71
N GLN A 18 -15.55 10.28 3.52
CA GLN A 18 -15.69 10.69 4.93
C GLN A 18 -14.84 9.88 5.89
N GLN A 19 -14.70 8.57 5.64
CA GLN A 19 -13.96 7.67 6.51
C GLN A 19 -12.70 7.18 5.82
N LEU A 20 -11.56 7.71 6.26
CA LEU A 20 -10.25 7.21 5.85
C LEU A 20 -10.04 5.83 6.47
N ILE A 21 -9.76 4.84 5.63
CA ILE A 21 -9.45 3.47 6.06
C ILE A 21 -8.05 3.01 5.63
N GLY A 22 -7.34 3.86 4.88
CA GLY A 22 -5.97 3.57 4.47
C GLY A 22 -5.26 4.80 3.89
N TYR A 23 -3.97 4.92 4.15
CA TYR A 23 -3.11 5.97 3.62
C TYR A 23 -1.77 5.39 3.19
N SER A 24 -1.25 5.84 2.05
CA SER A 24 0.10 5.51 1.63
C SER A 24 0.83 6.74 1.11
N LYS A 25 2.12 6.86 1.46
CA LYS A 25 3.02 7.87 0.93
C LYS A 25 4.24 7.20 0.30
N GLN A 26 4.33 7.26 -1.01
CA GLN A 26 5.42 6.71 -1.81
C GLN A 26 6.58 7.71 -1.85
N LYS A 27 7.78 7.28 -1.46
CA LYS A 27 8.97 8.13 -1.62
C LYS A 27 9.33 8.18 -3.11
N ALA A 28 9.33 9.37 -3.71
CA ALA A 28 9.57 9.64 -5.13
C ALA A 28 10.88 9.05 -5.72
N LEU A 29 11.80 8.53 -4.89
CA LEU A 29 13.09 7.97 -5.30
C LEU A 29 13.21 6.45 -5.10
N LYS A 30 12.22 5.76 -4.52
CA LYS A 30 12.24 4.30 -4.33
C LYS A 30 11.37 3.60 -5.37
N LEU A 31 11.67 3.81 -6.64
CA LEU A 31 11.10 3.02 -7.73
C LEU A 31 11.72 1.61 -7.70
N LYS A 32 11.33 0.82 -6.69
CA LYS A 32 11.40 -0.64 -6.62
C LYS A 32 10.67 -1.10 -5.34
N GLU A 33 9.34 -1.14 -5.44
CA GLU A 33 8.56 -2.28 -4.93
C GLU A 33 8.43 -2.47 -3.40
N ASP A 34 8.20 -1.40 -2.62
CA ASP A 34 7.70 -1.47 -1.22
C ASP A 34 6.59 -0.43 -1.02
N ILE A 35 5.33 -0.88 -1.10
CA ILE A 35 4.13 -0.06 -0.84
C ILE A 35 3.62 -0.42 0.55
N ARG A 36 3.37 0.61 1.38
CA ARG A 36 2.79 0.45 2.72
C ARG A 36 1.50 1.23 2.83
N VAL A 37 0.49 0.60 3.41
CA VAL A 37 -0.78 1.24 3.75
C VAL A 37 -0.86 1.34 5.26
N TYR A 38 -1.19 2.54 5.74
CA TYR A 38 -1.34 2.86 7.15
C TYR A 38 -2.77 3.25 7.48
N SER A 39 -3.14 3.21 8.76
CA SER A 39 -4.46 3.63 9.27
C SER A 39 -4.78 5.10 9.02
N ASP A 40 -3.75 5.94 8.95
CA ASP A 40 -3.88 7.39 8.92
C ASP A 40 -2.63 8.06 8.32
N GLU A 41 -2.72 9.36 8.06
CA GLU A 41 -1.65 10.18 7.48
C GLU A 41 -0.41 10.30 8.38
N GLN A 42 -0.59 10.15 9.70
CA GLN A 42 0.51 10.15 10.67
C GLN A 42 1.28 8.83 10.66
N LYS A 43 0.79 7.83 9.91
CA LYS A 43 1.36 6.49 9.78
C LYS A 43 1.39 5.73 11.11
N SER A 44 0.35 5.90 11.92
CA SER A 44 0.31 5.35 13.30
C SER A 44 0.33 3.83 13.34
N THR A 45 -0.46 3.17 12.46
CA THR A 45 -0.50 1.71 12.36
C THR A 45 -0.29 1.29 10.91
N GLU A 46 0.68 0.42 10.64
CA GLU A 46 0.83 -0.23 9.33
C GLU A 46 -0.21 -1.35 9.21
N LEU A 47 -1.02 -1.29 8.16
CA LEU A 47 -2.09 -2.25 7.88
C LEU A 47 -1.61 -3.31 6.87
N ILE A 48 -0.98 -2.85 5.78
CA ILE A 48 -0.59 -3.70 4.66
C ILE A 48 0.79 -3.32 4.20
N CYS A 49 1.63 -4.32 3.94
CA CYS A 49 2.89 -4.17 3.21
C CYS A 49 2.84 -5.01 1.94
N ILE A 50 3.05 -4.36 0.79
CA ILE A 50 3.15 -5.00 -0.52
C ILE A 50 4.59 -4.84 -0.98
N LYS A 51 5.29 -5.98 -1.09
CA LYS A 51 6.64 -6.01 -1.66
C LYS A 51 6.59 -6.78 -2.96
N ALA A 52 7.01 -6.14 -4.04
CA ALA A 52 7.19 -6.88 -5.28
C ALA A 52 8.61 -7.47 -5.35
N ARG A 53 8.66 -8.71 -5.83
CA ARG A 53 9.90 -9.47 -5.98
C ARG A 53 10.47 -9.16 -7.36
N SER A 54 11.41 -8.22 -7.44
CA SER A 54 12.30 -7.94 -8.58
C SER A 54 11.69 -8.10 -9.98
N ILE A 55 11.58 -6.99 -10.70
CA ILE A 55 11.20 -6.78 -12.12
C ILE A 55 11.85 -7.70 -13.20
N ILE A 56 12.63 -8.74 -12.85
CA ILE A 56 13.32 -9.63 -13.82
C ILE A 56 12.50 -10.87 -14.19
N ASP A 57 11.47 -11.27 -13.43
CA ASP A 57 10.62 -12.39 -13.81
C ASP A 57 9.27 -11.92 -14.34
N PHE A 58 8.97 -12.32 -15.58
CA PHE A 58 7.68 -12.18 -16.26
C PHE A 58 6.59 -13.08 -15.61
N GLY A 59 6.41 -12.96 -14.30
CA GLY A 59 5.36 -13.63 -13.52
C GLY A 59 4.96 -12.73 -12.35
N ALA A 60 3.68 -12.37 -12.26
CA ALA A 60 3.17 -11.48 -11.22
C ALA A 60 3.27 -12.11 -9.82
N GLY A 61 4.41 -11.95 -9.15
CA GLY A 61 4.64 -12.37 -7.77
C GLY A 61 4.63 -11.16 -6.83
N TYR A 62 3.48 -10.88 -6.22
CA TYR A 62 3.37 -9.87 -5.16
C TYR A 62 3.20 -10.58 -3.82
N ASP A 63 4.06 -10.31 -2.84
CA ASP A 63 3.79 -10.72 -1.46
C ASP A 63 2.93 -9.64 -0.80
N ILE A 64 1.69 -10.00 -0.44
CA ILE A 64 0.81 -9.16 0.37
C ILE A 64 0.88 -9.69 1.80
N THR A 65 1.31 -8.83 2.73
CA THR A 65 1.31 -9.16 4.16
C THR A 65 0.33 -8.26 4.90
N ASP A 66 -0.56 -8.86 5.69
CA ASP A 66 -1.27 -8.17 6.75
C ASP A 66 -0.31 -7.94 7.92
N SER A 67 0.06 -6.68 8.13
CA SER A 67 1.06 -6.28 9.12
C SER A 67 0.52 -6.39 10.56
N GLN A 68 -0.78 -6.56 10.75
CA GLN A 68 -1.38 -6.72 12.09
C GLN A 68 -1.40 -8.18 12.56
N THR A 69 -1.44 -9.14 11.64
CA THR A 69 -1.56 -10.57 11.96
C THR A 69 -0.30 -11.38 11.67
N GLY A 70 0.69 -10.79 11.00
CA GLY A 70 2.05 -11.35 10.91
C GLY A 70 2.28 -12.39 9.80
N GLY A 71 1.29 -12.68 8.95
CA GLY A 71 1.55 -13.39 7.69
C GLY A 71 0.41 -14.25 7.14
N ASN A 72 0.12 -14.06 5.85
CA ASN A 72 0.18 -15.10 4.81
C ASN A 72 0.16 -14.41 3.45
N SER A 73 1.19 -14.63 2.63
CA SER A 73 1.21 -14.21 1.22
C SER A 73 0.02 -14.83 0.49
N LEU A 74 -0.85 -13.99 -0.08
CA LEU A 74 -1.92 -14.39 -1.00
C LEU A 74 -1.38 -14.55 -2.43
#